data_AF-A0A3D5JIE5-F1
#
_entry.id   AF-A0A3D5JIE5-F1
#
_cell.length_a   1.000
_cell.length_b   1.000
_cell.length_c   1.000
_cell.angle_alpha   90.00
_cell.angle_beta   90.00
_cell.angle_gamma   90.00
#
_symmetry.space_group_name_H-M   'P 1'
#
loop_
_entity.id
_entity.type
_entity.pdbx_description
1 polymer ?
#
loop_
_entity_poly.entity_id
_entity_poly.type
_entity_poly.pdbx_seq_one_letter_code
_entity_poly.pdbx_strand_id
1 'polypeptide(L)'
;MASNRKIMVLPGDGIGTEIMKANMKIIDWLAKHKSIDFDMQEGLVGGAAYDAHGTPLTDETLADSIASDAVLFGAVGGPQYDSLAFELKPERGLLALRKEMDLFANLRPAIVFPSLVEAS
;
A
#
# COMPACT_ATOMS: atom_id res chain seq x y z
N MET A 1 -23.85 4.80 15.70
CA MET A 1 -23.05 3.62 15.31
C MET A 1 -21.61 4.09 15.21
N ALA A 2 -20.63 3.37 15.74
CA ALA A 2 -19.23 3.74 15.50
C ALA A 2 -18.99 3.71 13.99
N SER A 3 -18.47 4.79 13.41
CA SER A 3 -18.09 4.80 12.00
C SER A 3 -17.00 3.77 11.77
N ASN A 4 -17.08 3.03 10.67
CA ASN A 4 -15.99 2.15 10.23
C ASN A 4 -14.71 2.99 10.05
N ARG A 5 -13.56 2.35 10.26
CA ARG A 5 -12.26 2.98 9.97
C ARG A 5 -12.04 3.03 8.47
N LYS A 6 -11.52 4.14 7.98
CA LYS A 6 -11.19 4.33 6.57
C LYS A 6 -9.81 3.80 6.27
N ILE A 7 -9.69 2.93 5.28
CA ILE A 7 -8.41 2.39 4.82
C ILE A 7 -8.19 2.75 3.36
N MET A 8 -7.11 3.48 3.09
CA MET A 8 -6.63 3.68 1.73
C MET A 8 -5.81 2.47 1.29
N VAL A 9 -6.23 1.82 0.21
CA VAL A 9 -5.57 0.64 -0.35
C VAL A 9 -4.75 1.07 -1.56
N LEU A 10 -3.44 0.85 -1.49
CA LEU A 10 -2.49 1.21 -2.55
C LEU A 10 -1.74 -0.06 -3.00
N PRO A 11 -2.28 -0.85 -3.95
CA PRO A 11 -1.68 -2.13 -4.35
C PRO A 11 -0.32 -1.98 -5.04
N GLY A 12 -0.15 -0.90 -5.80
CA GLY A 12 1.06 -0.56 -6.55
C GLY A 12 1.36 -1.54 -7.69
N ASP A 13 2.61 -1.99 -7.77
CA ASP A 13 3.21 -2.66 -8.93
C ASP A 13 3.48 -4.15 -8.69
N GLY A 14 3.57 -4.91 -9.79
CA GLY A 14 3.95 -6.32 -9.80
C GLY A 14 3.10 -7.17 -8.85
N ILE A 15 3.77 -7.95 -7.99
CA ILE A 15 3.12 -8.83 -7.02
C ILE A 15 2.30 -8.08 -5.96
N GLY A 16 2.47 -6.77 -5.82
CA GLY A 16 1.70 -5.93 -4.90
C GLY A 16 0.19 -6.07 -5.14
N THR A 17 -0.23 -6.12 -6.41
CA THR A 17 -1.63 -6.32 -6.79
C THR A 17 -2.17 -7.70 -6.42
N GLU A 18 -1.34 -8.74 -6.52
CA GLU A 18 -1.72 -10.13 -6.24
C GLU A 18 -1.89 -10.37 -4.73
N ILE A 19 -0.91 -9.91 -3.94
CA ILE A 19 -0.97 -10.03 -2.48
C ILE A 19 -2.06 -9.15 -1.88
N MET A 20 -2.39 -8.01 -2.50
CA MET A 20 -3.49 -7.17 -2.04
C MET A 20 -4.85 -7.86 -2.22
N LYS A 21 -5.06 -8.52 -3.36
CA LYS A 21 -6.26 -9.34 -3.60
C LYS A 21 -6.40 -10.47 -2.56
N ALA A 22 -5.29 -11.07 -2.13
CA ALA A 22 -5.32 -12.06 -1.06
C ALA A 22 -5.71 -11.43 0.30
N ASN A 23 -5.19 -10.25 0.63
CA ASN A 23 -5.57 -9.50 1.82
C ASN A 23 -7.07 -9.15 1.84
N MET A 24 -7.65 -8.76 0.71
CA MET A 24 -9.09 -8.45 0.62
C MET A 24 -9.97 -9.65 0.99
N LYS A 25 -9.54 -10.89 0.70
CA LYS A 25 -10.25 -12.10 1.12
C LYS A 25 -10.26 -12.27 2.64
N ILE A 26 -9.18 -11.88 3.31
CA ILE A 26 -9.08 -11.93 4.78
C ILE A 26 -9.98 -10.86 5.39
N ILE A 27 -10.00 -9.64 4.83
CA ILE A 27 -10.88 -8.56 5.29
C ILE A 27 -12.36 -8.97 5.16
N ASP A 28 -12.76 -9.50 4.01
CA ASP A 28 -14.12 -10.02 3.80
C ASP A 28 -14.48 -11.13 4.79
N TRP A 29 -13.53 -12.02 5.10
CA TRP A 29 -13.72 -13.05 6.11
C TRP A 29 -13.91 -12.45 7.52
N LEU A 30 -13.12 -11.43 7.89
CA LEU A 30 -13.25 -10.74 9.18
C LEU A 30 -14.59 -10.02 9.32
N ALA A 31 -15.07 -9.36 8.26
CA ALA A 31 -16.38 -8.72 8.25
C ALA A 31 -17.50 -9.74 8.52
N LYS A 32 -17.46 -10.89 7.82
CA LYS A 32 -18.47 -11.96 7.95
C LYS A 32 -18.44 -12.70 9.29
N HIS A 33 -17.27 -12.90 9.88
CA HIS A 33 -17.11 -13.83 11.01
C HIS A 33 -16.73 -13.16 12.33
N LYS A 34 -16.27 -11.91 12.31
CA LYS A 34 -15.73 -11.20 13.48
C LYS A 34 -16.35 -9.81 13.71
N SER A 35 -17.29 -9.38 12.88
CA SER A 35 -17.91 -8.04 12.97
C SER A 35 -16.87 -6.91 12.95
N ILE A 36 -15.76 -7.13 12.23
CA ILE A 36 -14.71 -6.14 12.00
C ILE A 36 -14.76 -5.81 10.52
N ASP A 37 -15.06 -4.56 10.19
CA ASP A 37 -15.20 -4.09 8.81
C ASP A 37 -14.55 -2.71 8.63
N PHE A 38 -14.26 -2.35 7.39
CA PHE A 38 -13.51 -1.15 7.02
C PHE A 38 -14.11 -0.46 5.81
N ASP A 39 -14.10 0.87 5.82
CA ASP A 39 -14.46 1.66 4.65
C ASP A 39 -13.22 1.78 3.77
N MET A 40 -13.15 0.96 2.72
CA MET A 40 -11.96 0.87 1.87
C MET A 40 -12.11 1.69 0.59
N GLN A 41 -11.05 2.42 0.26
CA GLN A 41 -10.90 3.11 -1.02
C GLN A 41 -9.60 2.66 -1.67
N GLU A 42 -9.63 2.33 -2.96
CA GLU A 42 -8.44 1.94 -3.71
C GLU A 42 -7.93 3.12 -4.54
N GLY A 43 -6.61 3.28 -4.62
CA GLY A 43 -5.96 4.28 -5.46
C GLY A 43 -4.67 3.77 -6.09
N LEU A 44 -4.11 4.57 -7.00
CA LEU A 44 -2.90 4.24 -7.73
C LEU A 44 -1.66 4.86 -7.08
N VAL A 45 -0.57 4.09 -7.05
CA VAL A 45 0.76 4.54 -6.63
C VAL A 45 1.84 3.82 -7.43
N GLY A 46 3.03 4.40 -7.50
CA GLY A 46 4.20 3.80 -8.12
C GLY A 46 4.12 3.81 -9.65
N GLY A 47 4.59 2.74 -10.27
CA GLY A 47 4.57 2.54 -11.71
C GLY A 47 3.16 2.60 -12.30
N ALA A 48 2.18 1.99 -11.64
CA ALA A 48 0.78 2.02 -12.06
C ALA A 48 0.21 3.44 -12.11
N ALA A 49 0.57 4.30 -11.15
CA ALA A 49 0.19 5.71 -11.19
C ALA A 49 0.95 6.47 -12.29
N TYR A 50 2.23 6.16 -12.48
CA TYR A 50 3.04 6.77 -13.53
C TYR A 50 2.49 6.44 -14.93
N ASP A 51 2.12 5.20 -15.18
CA ASP A 51 1.57 4.76 -16.45
C ASP A 51 0.20 5.42 -16.75
N ALA A 52 -0.61 5.67 -15.72
CA ALA A 52 -1.93 6.29 -15.85
C ALA A 52 -1.89 7.83 -15.90
N HIS A 53 -0.98 8.46 -15.15
CA HIS A 53 -1.02 9.89 -14.83
C HIS A 53 0.31 10.63 -15.04
N GLY A 54 1.37 9.92 -15.42
CA GLY A 54 2.71 10.49 -15.60
C GLY A 54 3.43 10.84 -14.30
N THR A 55 2.86 10.51 -13.13
CA THR A 55 3.44 10.74 -11.81
C THR A 55 3.30 9.50 -10.92
N PRO A 56 4.29 9.17 -10.08
CA PRO A 56 4.20 8.00 -9.20
C PRO A 56 3.21 8.16 -8.03
N LEU A 57 2.70 9.38 -7.80
CA LEU A 57 1.65 9.67 -6.83
C LEU A 57 0.93 10.95 -7.26
N THR A 58 -0.40 10.90 -7.34
CA THR A 58 -1.23 12.09 -7.61
C THR A 58 -1.55 12.83 -6.32
N ASP A 59 -1.81 14.13 -6.42
CA ASP A 59 -2.24 14.95 -5.28
C ASP A 59 -3.56 14.44 -4.68
N GLU A 60 -4.45 13.88 -5.52
CA GLU A 60 -5.70 13.25 -5.10
C GLU A 60 -5.45 12.02 -4.23
N THR A 61 -4.65 11.05 -4.70
CA THR A 61 -4.30 9.85 -3.92
C THR A 61 -3.61 10.23 -2.60
N LEU A 62 -2.75 11.26 -2.62
CA LEU A 62 -2.10 11.75 -1.42
C LEU A 62 -3.12 12.33 -0.43
N ALA A 63 -4.04 13.18 -0.89
CA ALA A 63 -5.09 13.76 -0.06
C ALA A 63 -5.97 12.68 0.56
N ASP A 64 -6.37 11.68 -0.21
CA ASP A 64 -7.18 10.54 0.27
C ASP A 64 -6.41 9.68 1.28
N SER A 65 -5.10 9.51 1.08
CA SER A 65 -4.22 8.80 2.03
C SER A 65 -4.14 9.54 3.37
N ILE A 66 -4.01 10.87 3.35
CA ILE A 66 -3.99 11.71 4.56
C ILE A 66 -5.35 11.72 5.27
N ALA A 67 -6.46 11.67 4.51
CA ALA A 67 -7.82 11.65 5.05
C ALA A 67 -8.26 10.28 5.60
N SER A 68 -7.45 9.23 5.41
CA SER A 68 -7.74 7.86 5.85
C SER A 68 -7.14 7.57 7.24
N ASP A 69 -7.74 6.64 7.98
CA ASP A 69 -7.20 6.21 9.29
C ASP A 69 -5.91 5.39 9.14
N ALA A 70 -5.77 4.68 8.01
CA ALA A 70 -4.58 3.90 7.68
C ALA A 70 -4.40 3.75 6.16
N VAL A 71 -3.16 3.48 5.75
CA VAL A 71 -2.81 3.11 4.37
C VAL A 71 -2.35 1.65 4.35
N LEU A 72 -3.03 0.81 3.60
CA LEU A 72 -2.62 -0.56 3.28
C LEU A 72 -1.85 -0.55 1.95
N PHE A 73 -0.53 -0.65 2.05
CA PHE A 73 0.38 -0.49 0.92
C PHE A 73 0.93 -1.84 0.44
N GLY A 74 0.93 -2.07 -0.88
CA GLY A 74 1.50 -3.25 -1.52
C GLY A 74 2.99 -3.12 -1.80
N ALA A 75 3.36 -3.13 -3.07
CA ALA A 75 4.75 -2.97 -3.52
C ALA A 75 4.80 -1.94 -4.64
N VAL A 76 5.94 -1.28 -4.84
CA VAL A 76 6.16 -0.37 -5.98
C VAL A 76 7.52 -0.64 -6.60
N GLY A 77 7.65 -0.32 -7.89
CA GLY A 77 8.88 -0.49 -8.65
C GLY A 77 8.79 -1.60 -9.69
N GLY A 78 9.78 -1.60 -10.59
CA GLY A 78 9.89 -2.55 -11.67
C GLY A 78 10.99 -2.12 -12.64
N PRO A 79 11.69 -3.08 -13.30
CA PRO A 79 12.80 -2.76 -14.20
C PRO A 79 12.42 -1.81 -15.35
N GLN A 80 11.16 -1.81 -15.76
CA GLN A 80 10.66 -0.91 -16.81
C GLN A 80 10.73 0.58 -16.43
N TYR A 81 10.88 0.90 -15.14
CA TYR A 81 10.94 2.28 -14.64
C TYR A 81 12.37 2.73 -14.29
N ASP A 82 13.40 1.88 -14.50
CA ASP A 82 14.77 2.16 -14.06
C ASP A 82 15.39 3.36 -14.78
N SER A 83 15.02 3.57 -16.05
CA SER A 83 15.48 4.69 -16.89
C SER A 83 14.72 5.99 -16.66
N LEU A 84 13.68 6.00 -15.81
CA LEU A 84 12.96 7.23 -15.50
C LEU A 84 13.85 8.20 -14.73
N ALA A 85 13.57 9.50 -14.93
CA ALA A 85 14.15 10.54 -14.11
C ALA A 85 13.85 10.27 -12.62
N PHE A 86 14.78 10.64 -11.74
CA PHE A 86 14.71 10.33 -10.31
C PHE A 86 13.38 10.76 -9.66
N GLU A 87 12.85 11.93 -10.03
CA GLU A 87 11.57 12.48 -9.53
C GLU A 87 10.34 11.64 -9.93
N LEU A 88 10.45 10.88 -11.02
CA LEU A 88 9.35 10.10 -11.60
C LEU A 88 9.44 8.60 -11.25
N LYS A 89 10.46 8.19 -10.49
CA LYS A 89 10.61 6.79 -10.10
C LYS A 89 9.46 6.35 -9.17
N PRO A 90 8.95 5.10 -9.28
CA PRO A 90 7.86 4.60 -8.46
C PRO A 90 8.04 4.80 -6.95
N GLU A 91 9.27 4.64 -6.44
CA GLU A 91 9.61 4.77 -5.02
C GLU A 91 9.41 6.20 -4.49
N ARG A 92 9.34 7.21 -5.37
CA ARG A 92 9.07 8.60 -4.99
C ARG A 92 7.68 8.76 -4.40
N GLY A 93 6.70 7.98 -4.86
CA GLY A 93 5.36 7.97 -4.26
C GLY A 93 5.40 7.52 -2.80
N LEU A 94 6.17 6.46 -2.48
CA LEU A 94 6.35 5.99 -1.11
C LEU A 94 7.05 7.02 -0.22
N LEU A 95 8.08 7.69 -0.73
CA LEU A 95 8.82 8.71 0.03
C LEU A 95 7.97 9.96 0.29
N ALA A 96 7.14 10.36 -0.68
CA ALA A 96 6.18 11.46 -0.52
C ALA A 96 5.15 11.11 0.58
N LEU A 97 4.53 9.93 0.51
CA LEU A 97 3.58 9.47 1.55
C LEU A 97 4.21 9.51 2.95
N ARG A 98 5.42 8.98 3.12
CA ARG A 98 6.13 8.98 4.41
C ARG A 98 6.35 10.39 4.97
N LYS A 99 6.73 11.33 4.09
CA LYS A 99 7.00 12.72 4.48
C LYS A 99 5.71 13.45 4.86
N GLU A 100 4.70 13.38 4.00
CA GLU A 100 3.47 14.17 4.15
C GLU A 100 2.55 13.60 5.26
N MET A 101 2.64 12.30 5.55
CA MET A 101 1.93 11.66 6.68
C MET A 101 2.75 11.62 7.98
N ASP A 102 3.93 12.25 8.02
CA ASP A 102 4.83 12.30 9.19
C ASP A 102 5.19 10.92 9.79
N LEU A 103 5.47 9.94 8.92
CA LEU A 103 5.74 8.54 9.31
C LEU A 103 7.20 8.35 9.75
N PHE A 104 7.59 8.96 10.86
CA PHE A 104 8.97 8.91 11.38
C PHE A 104 9.36 7.53 11.96
N ALA A 105 8.39 6.77 12.49
CA ALA A 105 8.64 5.49 13.14
C ALA A 105 8.38 4.31 12.19
N ASN A 106 9.42 3.50 11.95
CA ASN A 106 9.34 2.32 11.11
C ASN A 106 9.63 1.04 11.91
N LEU A 107 8.60 0.21 12.10
CA LEU A 107 8.70 -1.06 12.83
C LEU A 107 8.84 -2.23 11.85
N ARG A 108 9.88 -3.06 12.02
CA ARG A 108 10.16 -4.24 11.17
C ARG A 108 10.46 -5.48 12.03
N PRO A 109 9.44 -6.16 12.57
CA PRO A 109 9.63 -7.40 13.33
C PRO A 109 10.37 -8.46 12.48
N ALA A 110 11.42 -9.05 13.03
CA ALA A 110 12.17 -10.15 12.43
C ALA A 110 12.03 -11.39 13.32
N ILE A 111 11.13 -12.30 12.94
CA ILE A 111 10.77 -13.48 13.72
C ILE A 111 11.04 -14.73 12.88
N VAL A 112 11.77 -15.69 13.45
CA VAL A 112 11.97 -17.00 12.83
C VAL A 112 10.83 -17.92 13.26
N PHE A 113 10.01 -18.34 12.30
CA PHE A 113 8.95 -19.31 12.56
C PHE A 113 9.57 -20.71 12.72
N PRO A 114 9.20 -21.49 13.74
CA PRO A 114 9.75 -22.83 13.97
C PRO A 114 9.66 -23.75 12.74
N SER A 115 8.58 -23.64 11.97
CA SER A 115 8.36 -24.41 10.75
C SER A 115 9.31 -24.05 9.59
N LEU A 116 10.06 -22.95 9.70
CA LEU A 116 10.95 -22.43 8.65
C LEU A 116 12.44 -22.47 9.04
N VAL A 117 12.79 -23.03 10.20
CA VAL A 117 14.17 -23.04 10.72
C VAL A 117 15.14 -23.75 9.76
N GLU A 118 14.70 -24.83 9.11
CA GLU A 118 15.52 -25.68 8.25
C GLU A 118 15.26 -25.44 6.74
N ALA A 119 14.64 -24.31 6.36
CA ALA A 119 14.12 -24.09 5.00
C ALA A 119 15.15 -23.55 3.99
N SER A 120 16.45 -23.64 4.28
CA SER A 120 17.54 -23.11 3.43
C SER A 120 18.68 -24.09 3.23
#